data_AF-A0A2X1P5Q1-F1
#
_entry.id   AF-A0A2X1P5Q1-F1
#
_cell.length_a   1.000
_cell.length_b   1.000
_cell.length_c   1.000
_cell.angle_alpha   90.00
_cell.angle_beta   90.00
_cell.angle_gamma   90.00
#
_symmetry.space_group_name_H-M   'P 1'
#
loop_
_entity.id
_entity.type
_entity.pdbx_description
1 polymer ?
#
loop_
_entity_poly.entity_id
_entity_poly.type
_entity_poly.pdbx_seq_one_letter_code
_entity_poly.pdbx_strand_id
1 'polypeptide(L)' 'MLSFPFEVPPGMEMSLLGDLVICRQVVEKEAQEQGKPLEAHWAHMVVHGSLHLLGYDHIEDDEAEEMEALETEIMLASGL' A
#
# COMPACT_ATOMS: atom_id res chain seq x y z
N MET A 1 0.69 -5.31 6.60
CA MET A 1 1.78 -5.23 5.60
C MET A 1 2.91 -4.41 6.23
N LEU A 2 4.17 -4.60 5.82
CA LEU A 2 5.29 -3.74 6.23
C LEU A 2 5.99 -3.17 4.99
N SER A 3 6.20 -1.86 4.98
CA SER A 3 6.94 -1.14 3.93
C SER A 3 8.33 -0.73 4.44
N PHE A 4 9.34 -0.88 3.59
CA PHE A 4 10.72 -0.49 3.89
C PHE A 4 11.22 0.43 2.77
N PRO A 5 11.08 1.77 2.93
CA PRO A 5 11.53 2.71 1.91
C PRO A 5 13.05 2.67 1.77
N PHE A 6 13.51 2.84 0.54
CA PHE A 6 14.93 2.90 0.21
C PHE A 6 15.40 4.35 0.15
N GLU A 7 16.41 4.70 0.94
CA GLU A 7 17.02 6.04 0.90
C GLU A 7 18.09 6.09 -0.21
N VAL A 8 17.83 6.91 -1.24
CA VAL A 8 18.77 7.11 -2.34
C VAL A 8 20.00 7.90 -1.84
N PRO A 9 21.23 7.36 -1.98
CA PRO A 9 22.42 8.07 -1.58
C PRO A 9 22.60 9.40 -2.33
N PRO A 10 23.15 10.44 -1.66
CA PRO A 10 23.33 11.74 -2.29
C PRO A 10 24.24 11.65 -3.51
N GLY A 11 23.83 12.28 -4.61
CA GLY A 11 24.55 12.28 -5.88
C GLY A 11 24.25 11.08 -6.79
N MET A 12 23.24 10.26 -6.44
CA MET A 12 22.75 9.17 -7.27
C MET A 12 21.28 9.40 -7.63
N GLU A 13 20.88 9.05 -8.86
CA GLU A 13 19.48 8.93 -9.25
C GLU A 13 19.13 7.45 -9.39
N MET A 14 18.14 6.99 -8.64
CA MET A 14 17.61 5.63 -8.73
C MET A 14 16.09 5.67 -8.60
N SER A 15 15.42 4.81 -9.36
CA SER A 15 13.96 4.65 -9.32
C SER A 15 13.50 3.54 -8.37
N LEU A 16 14.37 3.09 -7.46
CA LEU A 16 14.04 2.05 -6.49
C LEU A 16 13.34 2.68 -5.29
N LEU A 17 12.07 2.32 -5.07
CA LEU A 17 11.27 2.85 -3.97
C LEU A 17 11.56 2.16 -2.63
N GLY A 18 11.76 0.84 -2.65
CA GLY A 18 11.95 0.03 -1.44
C GLY A 18 11.27 -1.33 -1.54
N ASP A 19 11.06 -1.96 -0.40
CA ASP A 19 10.51 -3.32 -0.28
C ASP A 19 9.14 -3.33 0.41
N LEU A 20 8.25 -4.22 -0.06
CA LEU A 20 7.01 -4.57 0.63
C LEU A 20 7.07 -6.01 1.13
N VAL A 21 6.79 -6.20 2.42
CA VAL A 21 6.69 -7.51 3.04
C VAL A 21 5.24 -7.76 3.45
N ILE A 22 4.62 -8.74 2.79
CA ILE A 22 3.21 -9.10 2.99
C ILE A 22 3.09 -10.54 3.49
N CYS A 23 2.47 -10.72 4.66
CA CYS A 23 2.22 -12.03 5.23
C CYS A 23 0.94 -12.63 4.63
N ARG A 24 1.11 -13.64 3.76
CA ARG A 24 0.01 -14.35 3.11
C ARG A 24 -1.11 -14.77 4.06
N GLN A 25 -0.75 -15.42 5.16
CA GLN A 25 -1.72 -16.00 6.09
C GLN A 25 -2.58 -14.92 6.77
N VAL A 26 -2.00 -13.73 6.99
CA VAL A 26 -2.72 -12.59 7.54
C VAL A 26 -3.69 -12.03 6.50
N VAL A 27 -3.26 -11.83 5.26
CA VAL A 27 -4.12 -11.34 4.17
C VAL A 27 -5.29 -12.29 3.90
N GLU A 28 -5.04 -13.60 3.80
CA GLU A 28 -6.10 -14.59 3.56
C GLU A 28 -7.12 -14.61 4.71
N LYS A 29 -6.65 -14.50 5.95
CA LYS A 29 -7.50 -14.44 7.13
C LYS A 29 -8.35 -13.15 7.16
N GLU A 30 -7.73 -11.99 6.96
CA GLU A 30 -8.42 -10.71 6.96
C GLU A 30 -9.45 -10.60 5.84
N ALA A 31 -9.11 -11.05 4.63
CA ALA A 31 -10.05 -11.07 3.51
C ALA A 31 -11.30 -11.89 3.85
N GLN A 32 -11.11 -13.05 4.49
CA GLN A 32 -12.22 -13.89 4.95
C GLN A 32 -13.04 -13.21 6.05
N GLU A 33 -12.39 -12.61 7.06
CA GLU A 33 -13.06 -11.95 8.18
C GLU A 33 -13.86 -10.72 7.74
N GLN A 34 -13.37 -9.98 6.73
CA GLN A 34 -14.01 -8.81 6.17
C GLN A 34 -14.99 -9.13 5.03
N GLY A 35 -15.07 -10.40 4.60
CA GLY A 35 -15.91 -10.82 3.48
C GLY A 35 -15.50 -10.21 2.13
N LYS A 36 -14.24 -9.83 1.97
CA LYS A 36 -13.70 -9.23 0.75
C LYS A 36 -13.20 -10.32 -0.21
N PRO A 37 -13.30 -10.13 -1.55
CA PRO A 37 -12.60 -10.97 -2.50
C PRO A 37 -11.10 -11.00 -2.18
N LEU A 38 -10.50 -12.19 -2.16
CA LEU A 38 -9.09 -12.35 -1.80
C LEU A 38 -8.16 -11.51 -2.69
N GLU A 39 -8.43 -11.48 -4.00
CA GLU A 39 -7.67 -10.67 -4.96
C GLU A 39 -7.78 -9.17 -4.66
N ALA A 40 -8.98 -8.69 -4.32
CA ALA A 40 -9.20 -7.29 -3.95
C ALA A 40 -8.41 -6.92 -2.68
N HIS A 41 -8.38 -7.80 -1.67
CA HIS A 41 -7.61 -7.53 -0.45
C HIS A 41 -6.09 -7.57 -0.72
N TRP A 42 -5.61 -8.47 -1.58
CA TRP A 42 -4.20 -8.46 -2.01
C TRP A 42 -3.82 -7.16 -2.72
N ALA A 43 -4.65 -6.72 -3.68
CA ALA A 43 -4.40 -5.48 -4.39
C ALA A 43 -4.40 -4.29 -3.44
N HIS A 44 -5.36 -4.23 -2.50
CA HIS A 44 -5.41 -3.19 -1.48
C HIS A 44 -4.12 -3.14 -0.67
N MET A 45 -3.60 -4.28 -0.20
CA MET A 45 -2.34 -4.32 0.57
C MET A 45 -1.13 -3.85 -0.24
N VAL A 46 -1.08 -4.14 -1.54
CA VAL A 46 0.01 -3.69 -2.42
C VAL A 46 -0.08 -2.20 -2.71
N VAL A 47 -1.28 -1.69 -3.00
CA VAL A 47 -1.51 -0.26 -3.25
C VAL A 47 -1.18 0.55 -2.00
N HIS A 48 -1.76 0.17 -0.86
CA HIS A 48 -1.50 0.79 0.44
C HIS A 48 0.01 0.79 0.77
N GLY A 49 0.68 -0.35 0.61
CA GLY A 49 2.13 -0.43 0.84
C GLY A 49 2.96 0.43 -0.11
N SER A 50 2.56 0.52 -1.39
CA SER A 50 3.26 1.33 -2.38
C SER A 50 3.13 2.82 -2.09
N LEU A 51 1.96 3.28 -1.61
CA LEU A 51 1.76 4.65 -1.15
C LEU A 51 2.65 4.99 0.05
N HIS A 52 2.79 4.06 1.01
CA HIS A 52 3.77 4.19 2.09
C HIS A 52 5.21 4.34 1.56
N LEU A 53 5.60 3.59 0.52
CA LEU A 53 6.93 3.74 -0.10
C LEU A 53 7.11 5.06 -0.86
N LEU A 54 6.01 5.71 -1.26
CA LEU A 54 6.01 7.04 -1.88
C LEU A 54 5.98 8.18 -0.86
N GLY A 55 5.87 7.87 0.43
CA GLY A 55 5.89 8.83 1.53
C GLY A 55 4.52 9.33 1.97
N TYR A 56 3.43 8.71 1.50
CA TYR A 56 2.10 8.93 2.09
C TYR A 56 2.00 8.20 3.42
N ASP A 57 1.37 8.81 4.41
CA ASP A 57 1.09 8.21 5.71
C ASP A 57 -0.36 8.49 6.10
N HIS A 58 -0.87 7.76 7.08
CA HIS A 58 -2.24 7.85 7.56
C HIS A 58 -2.28 8.10 9.08
N ILE A 59 -1.29 8.83 9.61
CA ILE A 59 -1.20 9.17 11.03
C ILE A 59 -2.02 10.42 11.35
N GLU A 60 -1.87 11.46 10.53
CA GLU A 60 -2.64 12.70 10.65
C GLU A 60 -3.91 12.62 9.79
N ASP A 61 -5.01 13.22 10.26
CA ASP A 61 -6.34 13.07 9.65
C ASP A 61 -6.39 13.58 8.18
N ASP A 62 -5.65 14.64 7.86
CA ASP A 62 -5.59 15.23 6.52
C ASP A 62 -4.74 14.39 5.56
N GLU A 63 -3.60 13.86 6.03
CA GLU A 63 -2.77 12.93 5.26
C GLU A 63 -3.50 11.60 4.99
N ALA A 64 -4.24 11.11 6.00
CA ALA A 64 -5.08 9.92 5.86
C ALA A 64 -6.18 10.09 4.80
N GLU A 65 -6.87 11.24 4.77
CA GLU A 65 -7.91 11.51 3.76
C GLU A 65 -7.32 11.52 2.34
N GLU A 66 -6.15 12.12 2.16
CA GLU A 66 -5.44 12.12 0.86
C GLU A 66 -5.06 10.69 0.44
N MET A 67 -4.45 9.93 1.35
CA MET A 67 -4.03 8.56 1.09
C MET A 67 -5.21 7.64 0.76
N GLU A 68 -6.31 7.71 1.52
CA GLU A 68 -7.52 6.91 1.29
C GLU A 68 -8.19 7.24 -0.05
N ALA A 69 -8.18 8.53 -0.45
CA ALA A 69 -8.70 8.95 -1.74
C ALA A 69 -7.90 8.33 -2.90
N LEU A 70 -6.56 8.34 -2.80
CA LEU A 70 -5.67 7.72 -3.79
C LEU A 70 -5.83 6.20 -3.83
N GLU A 71 -5.93 5.54 -2.68
CA GLU A 71 -6.21 4.10 -2.63
C GLU A 71 -7.50 3.76 -3.37
N THR A 72 -8.57 4.51 -3.11
CA THR A 72 -9.87 4.31 -3.74
C THR A 72 -9.78 4.51 -5.26
N GLU A 73 -9.13 5.58 -5.71
CA GLU A 73 -8.96 5.86 -7.14
C GLU A 73 -8.20 4.73 -7.86
N ILE A 74 -7.09 4.26 -7.28
CA ILE A 74 -6.25 3.22 -7.88
C ILE A 74 -6.97 1.87 -7.90
N MET A 75 -7.68 1.53 -6.83
CA MET A 75 -8.46 0.29 -6.75
C MET A 75 -9.56 0.26 -7.81
N LEU A 76 -10.33 1.34 -7.95
CA LEU A 76 -11.37 1.47 -8.98
C LEU A 76 -10.79 1.42 -10.40
N ALA A 77 -9.65 2.09 -10.64
CA ALA A 77 -8.97 2.04 -11.93
C ALA A 77 -8.45 0.64 -12.28
N SER A 78 -8.15 -0.18 -11.25
CA SER A 78 -7.74 -1.58 -11.38
C SER A 78 -8.92 -2.55 -11.51
N GLY A 79 -10.16 -2.05 -11.43
CA GLY A 79 -11.39 -2.84 -11.57
C GLY A 79 -11.80 -3.63 -10.32
N LEU A 80 -11.33 -3.20 -9.14
CA LEU A 80 -11.55 -3.86 -7.84
C LEU A 80 -12.42 -3.02 -6.90
#